data_AF-F9P9L7-F1
#
_entry.id   AF-F9P9L7-F1
#
_cell.length_a   1.000
_cell.length_b   1.000
_cell.length_c   1.000
_cell.angle_alpha   90.00
_cell.angle_beta   90.00
_cell.angle_gamma   90.00
#
_symmetry.space_group_name_H-M   'P 1'
#
loop_
_entity.id
_entity.type
_entity.pdbx_description
1 polymer ?
#
loop_
_entity_poly.entity_id
_entity_poly.type
_entity_poly.pdbx_seq_one_letter_code
_entity_poly.pdbx_strand_id
1 'polypeptide(L)' 'MDYSKSANLSQSKKRLKQAAEQYGNKAIYLLAGRPGDTEAMKKFLEDKGIDSKQIKLDSFRGLK' A
#
# COMPACT_ATOMS: atom_id res chain seq x y z
N MET A 1 11.67 6.91 14.87
CA MET A 1 11.21 6.30 13.60
C MET A 1 9.94 7.04 13.20
N ASP A 2 9.98 7.82 12.12
CA ASP A 2 8.87 8.67 11.71
C ASP A 2 7.93 7.89 10.78
N TYR A 3 6.79 7.45 11.31
CA TYR A 3 5.76 6.80 10.49
C TYR A 3 4.94 7.90 9.80
N SER A 4 5.32 8.24 8.57
CA SER A 4 4.57 9.21 7.77
C SER A 4 3.14 8.73 7.49
N LYS A 5 2.16 9.24 8.23
CA LYS A 5 0.72 9.05 7.93
C LYS A 5 0.29 9.93 6.76
N SER A 6 -0.41 9.34 5.77
CA SER A 6 -1.11 10.09 4.73
C SER A 6 -2.44 10.63 5.27
N ALA A 7 -2.74 11.92 5.05
CA ALA A 7 -3.98 12.54 5.53
C ALA A 7 -5.22 12.17 4.69
N ASN A 8 -5.03 11.69 3.45
CA ASN A 8 -6.11 11.27 2.56
C ASN A 8 -5.67 10.17 1.57
N LEU A 9 -6.65 9.50 0.95
CA LEU A 9 -6.44 8.38 0.01
C LEU A 9 -5.58 8.78 -1.20
N SER A 10 -5.73 10.02 -1.69
CA SER A 10 -4.96 10.53 -2.84
C SER A 10 -3.46 10.64 -2.53
N GLN A 11 -3.11 11.14 -1.33
CA GLN A 11 -1.73 11.15 -0.85
C GLN A 11 -1.20 9.73 -0.63
N SER A 12 -2.03 8.81 -0.12
CA SER A 12 -1.64 7.42 0.05
C SER A 12 -1.26 6.79 -1.30
N LYS A 13 -2.08 6.96 -2.33
CA LYS A 13 -1.79 6.50 -3.70
C LYS A 13 -0.50 7.09 -4.27
N LYS A 14 -0.27 8.39 -4.08
CA LYS A 14 0.93 9.07 -4.59
C LYS A 14 2.22 8.54 -3.95
N ARG A 15 2.21 8.35 -2.62
CA ARG A 15 3.34 7.74 -1.90
C ARG A 15 3.56 6.28 -2.31
N LEU A 16 2.48 5.53 -2.46
CA LEU A 16 2.55 4.14 -2.90
C LEU A 16 3.13 4.02 -4.31
N LYS A 17 2.76 4.94 -5.22
CA LYS A 17 3.35 5.04 -6.56
C LYS A 17 4.86 5.30 -6.47
N GLN A 18 5.29 6.28 -5.68
CA GLN A 18 6.71 6.59 -5.52
C GLN A 18 7.49 5.40 -4.95
N ALA A 19 6.93 4.69 -3.97
CA ALA A 19 7.55 3.49 -3.43
C ALA A 19 7.64 2.36 -4.48
N ALA A 20 6.59 2.15 -5.26
CA ALA A 20 6.59 1.19 -6.38
C ALA A 20 7.64 1.54 -7.44
N GLU A 21 7.78 2.82 -7.80
CA GLU A 21 8.79 3.29 -8.75
C GLU A 21 10.22 3.16 -8.20
N GLN A 22 10.42 3.40 -6.90
CA GLN A 22 11.75 3.37 -6.28
C GLN A 22 12.22 1.95 -5.94
N TYR A 23 11.35 1.11 -5.39
CA TYR A 23 11.72 -0.18 -4.84
C TYR A 23 11.20 -1.37 -5.66
N GLY A 24 10.16 -1.18 -6.47
CA GLY A 24 9.57 -2.23 -7.28
C GLY A 24 9.26 -3.49 -6.46
N ASN A 25 9.62 -4.65 -7.01
CA ASN A 25 9.43 -5.96 -6.39
C ASN A 25 10.43 -6.31 -5.28
N LYS A 26 11.28 -5.36 -4.85
CA LYS A 26 12.24 -5.58 -3.77
C LYS A 26 11.71 -5.16 -2.39
N ALA A 27 10.54 -4.54 -2.33
CA ALA A 27 9.89 -4.10 -1.10
C ALA A 27 8.59 -4.87 -0.85
N ILE A 28 8.25 -5.03 0.43
CA ILE A 28 6.96 -5.56 0.86
C ILE A 28 6.02 -4.38 1.11
N TYR A 29 4.87 -4.37 0.43
CA TYR A 29 3.84 -3.35 0.54
C TYR A 29 2.76 -3.81 1.50
N LEU A 30 2.69 -3.19 2.68
CA LEU A 30 1.64 -3.44 3.65
C LEU A 30 0.48 -2.47 3.42
N LEU A 31 -0.67 -2.99 3.02
CA LEU A 31 -1.90 -2.22 2.80
C LEU A 31 -2.86 -2.44 3.96
N ALA A 32 -3.18 -1.37 4.67
CA ALA A 32 -4.17 -1.37 5.75
C ALA A 32 -5.26 -0.34 5.49
N GLY A 33 -6.52 -0.74 5.62
CA GLY A 33 -7.67 0.11 5.34
C GLY A 33 -8.98 -0.66 5.28
N ARG A 34 -10.04 -0.02 4.79
CA ARG A 34 -11.31 -0.71 4.54
C ARG A 34 -11.13 -1.73 3.41
N PRO A 35 -11.85 -2.86 3.42
CA PRO A 35 -11.69 -3.94 2.43
C PRO A 35 -11.70 -3.44 0.98
N GLY A 36 -12.69 -2.62 0.61
CA GLY A 36 -12.80 -2.08 -0.74
C GLY A 36 -11.66 -1.12 -1.13
N ASP A 37 -11.15 -0.34 -0.17
CA ASP A 37 -10.01 0.55 -0.43
C ASP A 37 -8.72 -0.26 -0.59
N THR A 38 -8.53 -1.32 0.19
CA THR A 38 -7.36 -2.19 0.10
C THR A 38 -7.31 -3.01 -1.18
N GLU A 39 -8.45 -3.47 -1.70
CA GLU A 39 -8.52 -4.15 -3.00
C GLU A 39 -8.18 -3.20 -4.15
N ALA A 40 -8.67 -1.96 -4.11
CA ALA A 40 -8.33 -0.95 -5.11
C ALA A 40 -6.83 -0.62 -5.09
N MET A 41 -6.21 -0.54 -3.91
CA MET A 41 -4.77 -0.30 -3.78
C MET A 41 -3.93 -1.52 -4.21
N LYS A 42 -4.41 -2.74 -3.96
CA LYS A 42 -3.77 -3.96 -4.46
C LYS A 42 -3.74 -3.96 -6.01
N LYS A 43 -4.89 -3.76 -6.65
CA LYS A 43 -4.98 -3.70 -8.13
C LYS A 43 -4.08 -2.61 -8.72
N PHE A 44 -3.99 -1.47 -8.05
CA PHE A 44 -3.10 -0.38 -8.47
C PHE A 44 -1.62 -0.77 -8.47
N LEU A 45 -1.17 -1.56 -7.48
CA LEU A 45 0.20 -2.06 -7.43
C LEU A 45 0.44 -3.14 -8.49
N GLU A 46 -0.52 -4.03 -8.69
CA GLU A 46 -0.44 -5.08 -9.73
C GLU A 46 -0.35 -4.46 -11.14
N ASP A 47 -1.15 -3.43 -11.44
CA ASP A 47 -1.06 -2.65 -12.69
C ASP A 47 0.32 -1.99 -12.90
N LYS A 48 1.00 -1.65 -11.80
CA LYS A 48 2.37 -1.13 -11.82
C LYS A 48 3.44 -2.20 -11.98
N GLY A 49 3.07 -3.46 -12.13
CA GLY A 49 3.99 -4.58 -12.28
C GLY A 49 4.56 -5.11 -10.96
N ILE A 50 3.93 -4.74 -9.83
CA ILE A 50 4.30 -5.28 -8.53
C ILE A 50 3.69 -6.67 -8.37
N ASP A 51 4.52 -7.64 -7.99
CA ASP A 51 4.11 -9.02 -7.74
C ASP A 51 3.21 -9.07 -6.50
N SER A 52 2.06 -9.72 -6.65
CA SER A 52 1.09 -9.91 -5.57
C SER A 52 1.69 -10.54 -4.31
N LYS A 53 2.76 -11.34 -4.42
CA LYS A 53 3.51 -11.90 -3.28
C LYS A 53 4.17 -10.84 -2.40
N GLN A 54 4.50 -9.68 -2.98
CA GLN A 54 5.07 -8.55 -2.25
C GLN A 54 3.99 -7.69 -1.58
N ILE A 55 2.71 -7.91 -1.90
CA ILE A 55 1.59 -7.15 -1.36
C ILE A 55 0.96 -7.92 -0.21
N LYS A 56 0.99 -7.34 0.99
CA LYS A 56 0.34 -7.88 2.19
C LYS A 56 -0.85 -7.01 2.56
N LEU A 57 -2.01 -7.64 2.66
CA LEU A 57 -3.21 -7.01 3.19
C LEU A 57 -3.22 -7.20 4.69
N ASP A 58 -3.22 -6.09 5.44
CA ASP A 58 -3.38 -6.10 6.88
C ASP A 58 -4.75 -5.55 7.24
N SER A 59 -5.48 -6.31 8.05
CA SER A 59 -6.72 -5.84 8.65
C SER A 59 -6.38 -5.24 10.02
N PHE A 60 -6.05 -3.95 10.03
CA PHE A 60 -5.76 -3.25 11.28
C PHE A 60 -7.03 -3.22 12.16
N ARG A 61 -7.06 -4.04 13.21
CA ARG A 61 -8.21 -4.19 14.13
C ARG A 61 -8.22 -3.16 15.29
N GLY A 62 -7.44 -2.10 15.18
CA GLY A 62 -7.21 -1.12 16.24
C GLY A 62 -6.03 -1.48 17.13
N LEU A 63 -5.49 -0.48 17.83
CA LEU A 63 -4.60 -0.70 18.96
C LEU A 63 -5.46 -1.12 20.14
N LYS A 64 -5.16 -2.29 20.72
CA LYS A 64 -5.81 -2.77 21.93
C LYS A 64 -5.21 -2.11 23.16
#